data_AF-A0A8B7ZEL1-F1
#
_entry.id   AF-A0A8B7ZEL1-F1
#
_cell.length_a   1.000
_cell.length_b   1.000
_cell.length_c   1.000
_cell.angle_alpha   90.00
_cell.angle_beta   90.00
_cell.angle_gamma   90.00
#
_symmetry.space_group_name_H-M   'P 1'
#
loop_
_entity.id
_entity.type
_entity.pdbx_description
1 polymer ?
#
loop_
_entity_poly.entity_id
_entity_poly.type
_entity_poly.pdbx_seq_one_letter_code
_entity_poly.pdbx_strand_id
1 'polypeptide(L)'
;MGESFHNFLKQLGENISEEELRSLAAACQDVIPNEERGRIHKQRELFEYMEKMGKLSADDLSYLEHALEKICRPDLVTLVLEYKQSVPDKQTKNKEISGPARKYKAMNEETGQVPDDVISGLAKLELAPPPTHKRKDAR
;
A
#
# COMPACT_ATOMS: atom_id res chain seq x y z
N MET A 1 3.11 20.22 -12.58
CA MET A 1 3.38 21.07 -11.40
C MET A 1 2.81 20.29 -10.24
N GLY A 2 3.65 19.71 -9.36
CA GLY A 2 3.14 18.87 -8.28
C GLY A 2 2.31 19.68 -7.30
N GLU A 3 1.17 19.15 -6.85
CA GLU A 3 0.38 19.79 -5.81
C GLU A 3 1.17 19.82 -4.50
N SER A 4 1.22 20.99 -3.86
CA SER A 4 1.82 21.12 -2.53
C SER A 4 1.02 20.28 -1.54
N PHE A 5 1.69 19.49 -0.70
CA PHE A 5 1.07 18.64 0.32
C PHE A 5 0.03 19.38 1.18
N HIS A 6 0.34 20.61 1.61
CA HIS A 6 -0.59 21.41 2.39
C HIS A 6 -1.83 21.88 1.59
N ASN A 7 -1.72 22.03 0.27
CA ASN A 7 -2.88 22.31 -0.58
C ASN A 7 -3.78 21.09 -0.71
N PHE A 8 -3.19 19.90 -0.87
CA PHE A 8 -3.92 18.63 -0.86
C PHE A 8 -4.68 18.45 0.47
N LEU A 9 -4.01 18.61 1.62
CA LEU A 9 -4.66 18.51 2.94
C LEU A 9 -5.79 19.54 3.10
N LYS A 10 -5.62 20.74 2.56
CA LYS A 10 -6.67 21.76 2.58
C LYS A 10 -7.89 21.32 1.77
N GLN A 11 -7.69 20.85 0.54
CA GLN A 11 -8.78 20.34 -0.31
C GLN A 11 -9.46 19.13 0.32
N LEU A 12 -8.68 18.22 0.91
CA LEU A 12 -9.21 17.06 1.62
C LEU A 12 -10.08 17.51 2.82
N GLY A 13 -9.60 18.49 3.59
CA GLY A 13 -10.33 19.08 4.71
C GLY A 13 -11.64 19.76 4.30
N GLU A 14 -11.69 20.39 3.13
CA GLU A 14 -12.91 21.00 2.59
C GLU A 14 -14.00 19.95 2.26
N ASN A 15 -13.62 18.69 2.02
CA ASN A 15 -14.54 17.58 1.75
C ASN A 15 -14.96 16.80 3.03
N ILE A 16 -14.51 17.25 4.20
CA ILE A 16 -14.85 16.68 5.51
C ILE A 16 -15.80 17.64 6.22
N SER A 17 -17.02 17.19 6.53
CA SER A 17 -17.98 17.97 7.33
C SER A 17 -17.58 18.06 8.80
N GLU A 18 -18.21 18.95 9.56
CA GLU A 18 -17.95 19.08 11.01
C GLU A 18 -18.31 17.81 11.80
N GLU A 19 -19.36 17.08 11.39
CA GLU A 19 -19.74 15.81 12.01
C GLU A 19 -18.68 14.75 11.78
N GLU A 20 -18.17 14.67 10.54
CA GLU A 20 -17.11 13.74 10.17
C GLU A 20 -15.78 14.10 10.81
N LEU A 21 -15.49 15.39 11.01
CA LEU A 21 -14.32 15.83 11.75
C LEU A 21 -14.32 15.28 13.19
N ARG A 22 -15.47 15.26 13.87
CA ARG A 22 -15.58 14.67 15.21
C ARG A 22 -15.35 13.16 15.18
N SER A 23 -15.93 12.48 14.20
CA SER A 23 -15.71 11.04 13.99
C SER A 23 -14.25 10.72 13.67
N LEU A 24 -13.59 11.55 12.87
CA LEU A 24 -12.18 11.40 12.51
C LEU A 24 -11.26 11.68 13.70
N ALA A 25 -11.55 12.72 14.48
CA ALA A 25 -10.84 13.00 15.72
C ALA A 25 -10.97 11.83 16.70
N ALA A 26 -12.16 11.23 16.82
CA ALA A 26 -12.38 10.03 17.63
C ALA A 26 -11.63 8.80 17.09
N ALA A 27 -11.58 8.61 15.77
CA ALA A 27 -10.81 7.55 15.12
C ALA A 27 -9.30 7.68 15.41
N CYS A 28 -8.83 8.90 15.66
CA CYS A 28 -7.46 9.24 16.04
C CYS A 28 -7.18 9.14 17.55
N GLN A 29 -8.06 8.54 18.35
CA GLN A 29 -7.90 8.45 19.81
C GLN A 29 -6.62 7.76 20.30
N ASP A 30 -6.03 6.90 19.46
CA ASP A 30 -4.79 6.17 19.74
C ASP A 30 -3.56 7.09 19.75
N VAL A 31 -3.67 8.28 19.14
CA VAL A 31 -2.59 9.27 18.98
C VAL A 31 -2.92 10.58 19.68
N ILE A 32 -4.18 11.02 19.61
CA ILE A 32 -4.62 12.31 20.12
C ILE A 32 -5.34 12.10 21.46
N PRO A 33 -4.81 12.62 22.58
CA PRO A 33 -5.47 12.55 23.88
C PRO A 33 -6.84 13.22 23.87
N ASN A 34 -7.73 12.80 24.77
CA ASN A 34 -9.12 13.28 24.80
C ASN A 34 -9.22 14.81 24.98
N GLU A 35 -8.32 15.39 25.78
CA GLU A 35 -8.27 16.84 26.02
C GLU A 35 -7.99 17.64 24.75
N GLU A 36 -7.06 17.16 23.92
CA GLU A 36 -6.69 17.81 22.67
C GLU A 36 -7.74 17.57 21.59
N ARG A 37 -8.37 16.39 21.55
CA ARG A 37 -9.49 16.13 20.63
C ARG A 37 -10.65 17.10 20.83
N GLY A 38 -10.96 17.47 22.07
CA GLY A 38 -12.03 18.42 22.39
C GLY A 38 -11.75 19.85 21.94
N ARG A 39 -10.48 20.20 21.67
CA ARG A 39 -10.04 21.53 21.24
C ARG A 39 -9.97 21.68 19.72
N ILE A 40 -10.02 20.56 19.00
CA ILE A 40 -9.96 20.54 17.54
C ILE A 40 -11.35 20.89 17.00
N HIS A 41 -11.47 22.08 16.41
CA HIS A 41 -12.70 22.55 15.79
C HIS A 41 -12.58 22.66 14.27
N LYS A 42 -11.35 22.62 13.73
CA LYS A 42 -11.09 22.68 12.29
C LYS A 42 -10.29 21.48 11.80
N GLN A 43 -10.56 21.05 10.58
CA GLN A 43 -9.85 19.96 9.89
C GLN A 43 -8.35 20.22 9.81
N ARG A 44 -7.98 21.48 9.57
CA ARG A 44 -6.57 21.92 9.55
C ARG A 44 -5.88 21.69 10.90
N GLU A 45 -6.55 21.96 12.02
CA GLU A 45 -5.98 21.77 13.36
C GLU A 45 -5.72 20.29 13.64
N LEU A 46 -6.62 19.40 13.17
CA LEU A 46 -6.43 17.97 13.26
C LEU A 46 -5.19 17.51 12.48
N PHE A 47 -5.04 17.95 11.23
CA PHE A 47 -3.89 17.58 10.40
C PHE A 47 -2.58 18.13 10.96
N GLU A 48 -2.54 19.39 11.38
CA GLU A 48 -1.36 19.97 12.03
C GLU A 48 -0.97 19.21 13.30
N TYR A 49 -1.95 18.72 14.07
CA TYR A 49 -1.68 17.89 15.24
C TYR A 49 -1.09 16.54 14.84
N MET A 50 -1.65 15.88 13.83
CA MET A 50 -1.13 14.61 13.32
C MET A 50 0.30 14.75 12.77
N GLU A 51 0.62 15.87 12.12
CA GLU A 51 1.97 16.22 11.67
C GLU A 51 2.92 16.37 12.86
N LYS A 52 2.53 17.12 13.91
CA LYS A 52 3.33 17.28 15.14
C LYS A 52 3.61 15.96 15.84
N MET A 53 2.68 15.01 15.78
CA MET A 53 2.84 13.67 16.35
C MET A 53 3.62 12.71 15.43
N GLY A 54 4.05 13.15 14.26
CA GLY A 54 4.77 12.32 13.27
C GLY A 54 3.90 11.21 12.68
N LYS A 55 2.59 11.38 12.66
CA LYS A 55 1.61 10.44 12.10
C LYS A 55 1.05 10.87 10.75
N LEU A 56 1.48 12.02 10.25
CA LEU A 56 1.08 12.55 8.97
C LEU A 56 2.25 13.32 8.37
N SER A 57 2.61 13.01 7.12
CA SER A 57 3.60 13.74 6.34
C SER A 57 3.36 13.50 4.84
N ALA A 58 4.07 14.24 3.98
CA ALA A 58 3.98 14.04 2.53
C ALA A 58 4.44 12.65 2.08
N ASP A 59 5.36 12.02 2.82
CA ASP A 59 5.90 10.68 2.53
C ASP A 59 5.11 9.57 3.24
N ASP A 60 4.38 9.89 4.31
CA ASP A 60 3.61 8.92 5.11
C ASP A 60 2.20 9.45 5.43
N LEU A 61 1.25 8.91 4.69
CA LEU A 61 -0.20 9.14 4.82
C LEU A 61 -0.94 7.91 5.37
N SER A 62 -0.24 6.82 5.70
CA SER A 62 -0.88 5.53 6.02
C SER A 62 -1.81 5.61 7.23
N TYR A 63 -1.46 6.43 8.23
CA TYR A 63 -2.32 6.62 9.39
C TYR A 63 -3.58 7.43 9.06
N LEU A 64 -3.47 8.42 8.16
CA LEU A 64 -4.63 9.19 7.69
C LEU A 64 -5.59 8.31 6.87
N GLU A 65 -5.06 7.47 5.99
CA GLU A 65 -5.87 6.47 5.25
C GLU A 65 -6.65 5.58 6.19
N HIS A 66 -5.97 4.98 7.18
CA HIS A 66 -6.61 4.13 8.18
C HIS A 66 -7.69 4.87 8.99
N ALA A 67 -7.45 6.14 9.33
CA ALA A 67 -8.44 6.95 10.05
C ALA A 67 -9.68 7.25 9.17
N LEU A 68 -9.49 7.52 7.87
CA LEU A 68 -10.57 7.74 6.91
C LEU A 68 -11.37 6.45 6.63
N GLU A 69 -10.71 5.30 6.60
CA GLU A 69 -11.36 3.99 6.51
C GLU A 69 -12.23 3.72 7.73
N LYS A 70 -11.75 4.04 8.95
CA LYS A 70 -12.53 3.88 10.20
C LYS A 70 -13.83 4.69 10.20
N ILE A 71 -13.87 5.84 9.53
CA ILE A 71 -15.09 6.67 9.42
C ILE A 71 -15.92 6.35 8.17
N CYS A 72 -15.59 5.27 7.45
CA CYS A 72 -16.29 4.81 6.25
C CYS A 72 -16.37 5.87 5.14
N ARG A 73 -15.29 6.61 4.88
CA ARG A 73 -15.16 7.59 3.77
C ARG A 73 -14.22 7.10 2.67
N PRO A 74 -14.61 6.08 1.87
CA PRO A 74 -13.75 5.49 0.83
C PRO A 74 -13.44 6.46 -0.32
N ASP A 75 -14.30 7.46 -0.53
CA ASP A 75 -14.09 8.55 -1.47
C ASP A 75 -12.87 9.40 -1.07
N LEU A 76 -12.74 9.75 0.21
CA LEU A 76 -11.58 10.48 0.73
C LEU A 76 -10.31 9.62 0.72
N VAL A 77 -10.44 8.32 1.01
CA VAL A 77 -9.32 7.38 0.89
C VAL A 77 -8.81 7.34 -0.55
N THR A 78 -9.72 7.34 -1.54
CA THR A 78 -9.36 7.36 -2.96
C THR A 78 -8.55 8.61 -3.31
N LEU A 79 -8.98 9.80 -2.83
CA LEU A 79 -8.23 11.05 -3.03
C LEU A 79 -6.80 10.99 -2.45
N VAL A 80 -6.63 10.36 -1.28
CA VAL A 80 -5.31 10.17 -0.67
C VAL A 80 -4.43 9.24 -1.53
N LEU A 81 -4.99 8.16 -2.05
CA LEU A 81 -4.28 7.23 -2.93
C LEU A 81 -3.88 7.88 -4.26
N GLU A 82 -4.76 8.70 -4.85
CA GLU A 82 -4.47 9.46 -6.07
C GLU A 82 -3.33 10.46 -5.82
N TYR A 83 -3.35 11.16 -4.68
CA TYR A 83 -2.25 12.05 -4.30
C TYR A 83 -0.93 11.29 -4.21
N LYS A 84 -0.89 10.13 -3.53
CA LYS A 84 0.30 9.26 -3.46
C LYS A 84 0.84 8.84 -4.83
N GLN A 85 -0.04 8.59 -5.80
CA GLN A 85 0.37 8.22 -7.16
C GLN A 85 0.87 9.43 -7.97
N SER A 86 0.30 10.61 -7.72
CA SER A 86 0.67 11.86 -8.40
C SER A 86 2.03 12.40 -7.94
N VAL A 87 2.37 12.16 -6.67
CA VAL A 87 3.69 12.49 -6.12
C VAL A 87 4.65 11.40 -6.58
N PRO A 88 5.69 11.71 -7.36
CA PRO A 88 6.67 10.71 -7.76
C PRO A 88 7.41 10.22 -6.52
N ASP A 89 6.94 9.11 -5.98
CA ASP A 89 7.49 8.48 -4.81
C ASP A 89 8.97 8.16 -5.07
N LYS A 90 9.87 8.69 -4.25
CA LYS A 90 11.29 8.31 -4.26
C LYS A 90 11.48 6.90 -3.69
N GLN A 91 10.43 6.27 -3.16
CA GLN A 91 10.43 4.90 -2.63
C GLN A 91 10.04 3.88 -3.70
N THR A 92 10.91 3.76 -4.71
CA THR A 92 11.09 2.49 -5.41
C THR A 92 11.82 1.49 -4.50
N LYS A 93 11.21 1.08 -3.38
CA LYS A 93 11.77 0.00 -2.57
C LYS A 93 10.70 -1.01 -2.18
N ASN A 94 10.90 -2.20 -2.75
CA ASN A 94 10.41 -3.49 -2.30
C ASN A 94 9.05 -3.96 -2.82
N LYS A 95 8.92 -4.04 -4.15
CA LYS A 95 8.48 -5.31 -4.75
C LYS A 95 9.71 -6.11 -5.16
N GLU A 96 10.59 -6.39 -4.19
CA GLU A 96 11.58 -7.45 -4.40
C GLU A 96 10.78 -8.75 -4.48
N ILE A 97 10.63 -9.26 -5.70
CA ILE A 97 10.17 -10.61 -5.91
C ILE A 97 11.18 -11.49 -5.16
N SER A 98 10.75 -12.03 -4.03
CA SER A 98 11.51 -13.00 -3.24
C SER A 98 11.22 -14.40 -3.78
N GLY A 99 12.27 -15.19 -4.01
CA GLY A 99 12.18 -16.55 -4.49
C GLY A 99 12.54 -16.76 -5.97
N PRO A 100 12.32 -17.99 -6.50
CA PRO A 100 12.72 -18.41 -7.85
C PRO A 100 12.18 -17.52 -8.98
N ALA A 101 11.13 -16.74 -8.69
CA ALA A 101 10.45 -15.88 -9.63
C ALA A 101 11.30 -14.69 -10.14
N ARG A 102 12.46 -14.37 -9.53
CA ARG A 102 13.39 -13.36 -10.10
C ARG A 102 13.87 -13.72 -11.52
N LYS A 103 13.93 -15.01 -11.85
CA LYS A 103 14.43 -15.49 -13.15
C LYS A 103 13.56 -15.09 -14.35
N TYR A 104 12.29 -14.75 -14.13
CA TYR A 104 11.37 -14.32 -15.18
C TYR A 104 11.41 -12.82 -15.47
N LYS A 105 12.31 -12.04 -14.83
CA LYS A 105 12.42 -10.60 -15.12
C LYS A 105 13.21 -10.29 -16.41
N ALA A 106 13.79 -11.31 -17.03
CA ALA A 106 14.56 -11.20 -18.27
C ALA A 106 13.74 -11.62 -19.49
N MET A 107 12.41 -11.41 -19.50
CA MET A 107 11.63 -11.62 -20.73
C MET A 107 11.99 -10.51 -21.70
N ASN A 108 12.44 -10.87 -22.91
CA ASN A 108 12.60 -9.89 -23.97
C ASN A 108 11.20 -9.41 -24.36
N GLU A 109 10.86 -8.16 -24.04
CA GLU A 109 9.52 -7.57 -24.27
C GLU A 109 9.13 -7.62 -25.76
N GLU A 110 10.12 -7.72 -26.66
CA GLU A 110 9.95 -7.80 -28.11
C GLU A 110 9.54 -9.20 -28.62
N THR A 111 9.98 -10.28 -27.96
CA THR A 111 9.74 -11.66 -28.44
C THR A 111 8.86 -12.49 -27.53
N GLY A 112 8.63 -12.04 -26.28
CA GLY A 112 7.90 -12.80 -25.27
C GLY A 112 8.59 -14.12 -24.87
N GLN A 113 9.85 -14.32 -25.27
CA GLN A 113 10.61 -15.54 -25.02
C GLN A 113 11.61 -15.35 -23.87
N VAL A 114 11.80 -16.43 -23.11
CA VAL A 114 12.75 -16.49 -21.99
C VAL A 114 14.15 -16.82 -22.53
N PRO A 115 15.22 -16.13 -22.09
CA PRO A 115 16.59 -16.39 -22.55
C PRO A 115 17.05 -17.83 -22.27
N ASP A 116 17.74 -18.45 -23.25
CA ASP A 116 18.22 -19.84 -23.19
C ASP A 116 19.07 -20.17 -21.95
N ASP A 117 19.83 -19.20 -21.44
CA ASP A 117 20.65 -19.35 -20.23
C ASP A 117 19.82 -19.65 -18.97
N VAL A 118 18.55 -19.25 -18.95
CA VAL A 118 17.60 -19.57 -17.86
C VAL A 118 17.04 -20.99 -18.01
N ILE A 119 16.87 -21.45 -19.25
CA ILE A 119 16.29 -22.76 -19.61
C ILE A 119 17.32 -23.89 -19.39
N SER A 120 18.61 -23.59 -19.50
CA SER A 120 19.72 -24.54 -19.35
C SER A 120 19.67 -25.37 -18.04
N GLY A 121 19.10 -24.82 -16.96
CA GLY A 121 18.92 -25.53 -15.69
C GLY A 121 17.79 -26.58 -15.68
N LEU A 122 16.81 -26.51 -16.60
CA LEU A 122 15.64 -27.39 -16.63
C LEU A 122 15.92 -28.73 -17.35
N ALA A 123 16.89 -28.75 -18.26
CA ALA A 123 17.19 -29.91 -19.11
C ALA A 123 17.87 -31.09 -18.38
N LYS A 124 18.26 -30.93 -17.10
CA LYS A 124 18.95 -31.98 -16.31
C LYS A 124 18.04 -32.80 -15.39
N LEU A 125 16.72 -32.60 -15.44
CA LEU A 125 15.78 -33.48 -14.75
C LEU A 125 15.55 -34.74 -15.60
N GLU A 126 16.43 -35.73 -15.41
CA GLU A 126 16.20 -37.08 -15.96
C GLU A 126 15.05 -37.72 -15.17
N LEU A 127 13.93 -38.01 -15.85
CA LEU A 127 12.77 -38.65 -15.25
C LEU A 127 13.17 -40.07 -14.80
N ALA A 128 13.11 -40.36 -13.51
CA ALA A 128 13.27 -41.74 -13.05
C ALA A 128 12.20 -42.63 -13.72
N PRO A 129 12.57 -43.85 -14.16
CA PRO A 129 11.60 -44.74 -14.78
C PRO A 129 10.45 -45.04 -13.79
N PRO A 130 9.21 -45.14 -14.28
CA PRO A 130 8.05 -45.37 -13.43
C PRO A 130 8.23 -46.67 -12.63
N PRO A 131 7.83 -46.70 -11.34
CA PRO A 131 7.94 -47.90 -10.52
C PRO A 131 7.10 -49.04 -11.11
N THR A 132 7.74 -50.18 -11.38
CA THR A 132 7.15 -51.32 -12.11
C THR A 132 6.34 -52.28 -11.24
N HIS A 133 6.10 -51.97 -9.97
CA HIS A 133 5.39 -52.88 -9.07
C HIS A 133 3.87 -52.73 -9.22
N LYS A 134 3.27 -53.68 -9.94
CA LYS A 134 1.82 -53.91 -9.90
C LYS A 134 1.41 -54.15 -8.45
N ARG A 135 0.41 -53.39 -7.97
CA ARG A 135 -0.25 -53.65 -6.70
C ARG A 135 -0.69 -55.12 -6.71
N LYS A 136 -0.25 -55.90 -5.73
CA LYS A 136 -0.77 -57.27 -5.54
C LYS A 136 -2.22 -57.11 -5.11
N ASP A 137 -3.14 -57.67 -5.89
CA ASP A 137 -4.55 -57.72 -5.52
C ASP A 137 -4.68 -58.42 -4.17
N ALA A 138 -5.29 -57.73 -3.21
CA ALA A 138 -5.64 -58.29 -1.91
C ALA A 138 -6.79 -59.28 -2.12
N ARG A 139 -6.58 -60.53 -1.72
CA ARG A 139 -7.56 -61.62 -1.78
C ARG A 139 -8.55 -61.53 -0.63
#